data_AF-A0A536SCB1-F1
#
_entry.id   AF-A0A536SCB1-F1
#
_cell.length_a   1.000
_cell.length_b   1.000
_cell.length_c   1.000
_cell.angle_alpha   90.00
_cell.angle_beta   90.00
_cell.angle_gamma   90.00
#
_symmetry.space_group_name_H-M   'P 1'
#
loop_
_entity.id
_entity.type
_entity.pdbx_description
1 polymer ?
#
loop_
_entity_poly.entity_id
_entity_poly.type
_entity_poly.pdbx_seq_one_letter_code
_entity_poly.pdbx_strand_id
1 'polypeptide(L)' 'MNKPIYIIDGVRTPFLKSRNRPGPFAASDLATAAGKALLVRQPFAPTELDEVILGCAAPSVDEVNIGRVAALRMG' A
#
# COMPACT_ATOMS: atom_id res chain seq x y z
N MET A 1 19.01 21.92 -13.15
CA MET A 1 19.19 20.49 -13.51
C MET A 1 18.28 19.67 -12.62
N ASN A 2 17.46 18.78 -13.18
CA ASN A 2 16.57 17.93 -12.39
C ASN A 2 17.40 16.82 -11.74
N LYS A 3 17.21 16.56 -10.44
CA LYS A 3 17.87 15.44 -9.76
C LYS A 3 17.31 14.11 -10.33
N PRO A 4 18.15 13.08 -10.56
CA PRO A 4 17.66 11.79 -11.02
C PRO A 4 16.77 11.14 -9.95
N ILE A 5 15.72 10.44 -10.38
CA ILE A 5 14.78 9.72 -9.52
C ILE A 5 14.87 8.22 -9.84
N TYR A 6 14.90 7.40 -8.80
CA TYR A 6 15.09 5.96 -8.92
C TYR A 6 13.93 5.20 -8.27
N ILE A 7 13.53 4.08 -8.87
CA ILE A 7 12.66 3.09 -8.24
C ILE A 7 13.58 2.08 -7.56
N ILE A 8 13.54 2.02 -6.24
CA ILE A 8 14.43 1.15 -5.46
C ILE A 8 13.94 -0.30 -5.51
N ASP A 9 12.64 -0.50 -5.33
CA ASP A 9 12.06 -1.83 -5.22
C ASP A 9 10.52 -1.81 -5.42
N GLY A 10 9.90 -2.97 -5.62
CA GLY A 10 8.46 -3.11 -5.83
C GLY A 10 7.90 -4.47 -5.44
N VAL A 11 6.66 -4.48 -4.95
CA VAL A 11 5.94 -5.72 -4.63
C VAL A 11 4.47 -5.55 -4.92
N ARG A 12 3.77 -6.68 -5.04
CA ARG A 12 2.33 -6.70 -5.19
C ARG A 12 1.75 -7.94 -4.54
N THR A 13 0.47 -7.87 -4.22
CA THR A 13 -0.33 -9.06 -3.97
C THR A 13 -0.53 -9.86 -5.27
N PRO A 14 -0.88 -11.16 -5.19
CA PRO A 14 -1.39 -11.90 -6.33
C PRO A 14 -2.69 -11.27 -6.85
N PHE A 15 -2.81 -11.11 -8.17
CA PHE A 15 -4.05 -10.65 -8.78
C PHE A 15 -4.97 -11.84 -9.00
N LEU A 16 -6.04 -11.89 -8.22
CA LEU A 16 -7.04 -12.94 -8.28
C LEU A 16 -8.26 -12.48 -9.10
N LYS A 17 -8.95 -13.43 -9.75
CA LYS A 17 -10.19 -13.12 -10.46
C LYS A 17 -11.29 -12.76 -9.47
N SER A 18 -11.94 -11.61 -9.66
CA SER A 18 -13.17 -11.26 -8.94
C SER A 18 -14.25 -12.30 -9.22
N ARG A 19 -15.03 -12.64 -8.20
CA ARG A 19 -16.16 -13.57 -8.30
C ARG A 19 -17.51 -12.86 -8.08
N ASN A 20 -17.57 -11.56 -8.41
CA ASN A 20 -18.76 -10.71 -8.28
C ASN A 20 -19.41 -10.72 -6.89
N ARG A 21 -18.58 -10.87 -5.86
CA ARG A 21 -18.96 -10.75 -4.45
C ARG A 21 -17.78 -10.19 -3.65
N PRO A 22 -18.00 -9.47 -2.55
CA PRO A 22 -16.92 -9.06 -1.66
C PRO A 22 -16.06 -10.25 -1.24
N GLY A 23 -14.75 -10.06 -1.30
CA GLY A 23 -13.79 -11.02 -0.74
C GLY A 23 -13.70 -10.88 0.79
N PRO A 24 -12.89 -11.72 1.45
CA PRO A 24 -12.70 -11.64 2.89
C PRO A 24 -11.81 -10.47 3.34
N PHE A 25 -11.20 -9.73 2.41
CA PHE A 25 -10.26 -8.65 2.69
C PHE A 25 -10.80 -7.32 2.17
N ALA A 26 -10.66 -6.27 2.97
CA ALA A 26 -10.85 -4.91 2.53
C ALA A 26 -9.66 -4.46 1.64
N ALA A 27 -9.83 -3.35 0.93
CA ALA A 27 -8.78 -2.83 0.06
C ALA A 27 -7.53 -2.42 0.89
N SER A 28 -7.71 -1.85 2.08
CA SER A 28 -6.58 -1.51 2.96
C SER A 28 -5.84 -2.74 3.49
N ASP A 29 -6.50 -3.89 3.65
CA ASP A 29 -5.85 -5.12 4.09
C ASP A 29 -4.85 -5.61 3.04
N LEU A 30 -5.26 -5.60 1.77
CA LEU A 30 -4.39 -5.98 0.65
C LEU A 30 -3.24 -4.99 0.47
N ALA A 31 -3.51 -3.68 0.59
CA ALA A 31 -2.48 -2.64 0.52
C ALA A 31 -1.47 -2.77 1.67
N THR A 32 -1.95 -3.00 2.90
CA THR A 32 -1.11 -3.21 4.09
C THR A 32 -0.24 -4.45 3.92
N ALA A 33 -0.80 -5.57 3.44
CA ALA A 33 -0.05 -6.80 3.23
C ALA A 33 1.09 -6.62 2.21
N ALA A 34 0.82 -5.93 1.09
CA ALA A 34 1.86 -5.59 0.12
C ALA A 34 2.92 -4.66 0.72
N GLY A 35 2.49 -3.57 1.36
CA GLY A 35 3.39 -2.57 1.94
C GLY A 35 4.30 -3.14 3.03
N LYS A 36 3.77 -3.95 3.97
CA LYS A 36 4.59 -4.63 4.98
C LYS A 36 5.66 -5.54 4.37
N ALA A 37 5.30 -6.30 3.34
CA ALA A 37 6.24 -7.17 2.64
C ALA A 37 7.30 -6.39 1.85
N LEU A 38 7.02 -5.15 1.43
CA LEU A 38 8.00 -4.24 0.85
C LEU A 38 8.92 -3.66 1.93
N LEU A 39 8.36 -3.14 3.02
CA LEU A 39 9.11 -2.41 4.04
C LEU A 39 10.04 -3.32 4.84
N VAL A 40 9.62 -4.57 5.15
CA VAL A 40 10.44 -5.50 5.95
C VAL A 40 11.78 -5.88 5.29
N ARG A 41 11.89 -5.72 3.97
CA ARG A 41 13.12 -5.99 3.21
C ARG A 41 13.93 -4.73 2.92
N GLN A 42 13.42 -3.55 3.25
CA GLN A 42 14.17 -2.30 3.08
C GLN A 42 14.99 -1.99 4.35
N PRO A 43 16.15 -1.33 4.18
CA PRO A 43 16.97 -0.88 5.31
C PRO A 43 16.49 0.46 5.91
N PHE A 44 15.43 1.08 5.36
CA PHE A 44 14.96 2.40 5.77
C PHE A 44 14.11 2.34 7.05
N ALA A 45 14.36 3.26 7.98
CA ALA A 45 13.46 3.53 9.09
C ALA A 45 12.19 4.22 8.58
N PRO A 46 11.03 4.01 9.23
CA PRO A 46 9.77 4.67 8.82
C PRO A 46 9.86 6.20 8.75
N THR A 47 10.69 6.82 9.61
CA THR A 47 10.90 8.27 9.65
C THR A 47 11.72 8.82 8.48
N GLU A 48 12.33 7.95 7.67
CA GLU A 48 13.04 8.35 6.44
C GLU A 48 12.10 8.41 5.22
N LEU A 49 10.84 8.01 5.38
CA LEU A 49 9.83 8.05 4.33
C LEU A 49 8.96 9.30 4.50
N ASP A 50 9.11 10.26 3.60
CA ASP A 50 8.40 11.54 3.68
C ASP A 50 6.90 11.44 3.36
N GLU A 51 6.52 10.53 2.46
CA GLU A 51 5.16 10.49 1.92
C GLU A 51 4.69 9.08 1.58
N VAL A 52 3.39 8.85 1.77
CA VAL A 52 2.68 7.66 1.30
C VAL A 52 1.50 8.11 0.45
N ILE A 53 1.47 7.66 -0.80
CA ILE A 53 0.40 7.94 -1.75
C ILE A 53 -0.19 6.60 -2.19
N LEU A 54 -1.52 6.44 -2.06
CA LEU A 54 -2.22 5.21 -2.41
C LEU A 54 -3.44 5.53 -3.28
N GLY A 55 -3.51 4.90 -4.45
CA GLY A 55 -4.67 4.96 -5.33
C GLY A 55 -5.68 3.84 -5.04
N CYS A 56 -6.95 4.19 -4.88
CA CYS A 56 -8.06 3.23 -4.81
C CYS A 56 -9.32 3.87 -5.39
N ALA A 57 -9.91 3.26 -6.41
CA ALA A 57 -11.10 3.81 -7.07
C ALA A 57 -12.40 3.58 -6.28
N ALA A 58 -12.46 2.52 -5.47
CA ALA A 58 -13.64 2.12 -4.71
C ALA A 58 -13.24 1.67 -3.29
N PRO A 59 -12.79 2.60 -2.43
CA PRO A 59 -12.53 2.29 -1.03
C PRO A 59 -13.83 1.97 -0.27
N SER A 60 -13.73 1.24 0.84
CA SER A 60 -14.86 1.08 1.76
C SER A 60 -15.23 2.42 2.41
N VAL A 61 -16.47 2.55 2.89
CA VAL A 61 -16.92 3.70 3.69
C VAL A 61 -16.12 3.86 4.99
N ASP A 62 -15.57 2.77 5.52
CA ASP A 62 -14.70 2.77 6.71
C ASP A 62 -13.23 3.16 6.37
N GLU A 63 -12.92 3.42 5.10
CA GLU A 63 -11.57 3.68 4.57
C GLU A 63 -11.50 5.01 3.81
N VAL A 64 -12.17 6.05 4.31
CA VAL A 64 -12.30 7.36 3.64
C VAL A 64 -10.96 7.91 3.13
N ASN A 65 -9.90 7.80 3.94
CA ASN A 65 -8.53 8.00 3.47
C ASN A 65 -7.76 6.67 3.57
N ILE A 66 -7.98 5.81 2.58
CA ILE A 66 -7.36 4.49 2.51
C ILE A 66 -5.82 4.54 2.54
N GLY A 67 -5.20 5.58 1.96
CA GLY A 67 -3.75 5.77 2.01
C GLY A 67 -3.25 5.96 3.43
N ARG A 68 -3.94 6.80 4.21
CA ARG A 68 -3.63 7.00 5.63
C ARG A 68 -3.89 5.74 6.46
N VAL A 69 -5.01 5.05 6.22
CA VAL A 69 -5.35 3.80 6.94
C VAL A 69 -4.31 2.73 6.70
N ALA A 70 -3.93 2.51 5.43
CA ALA A 70 -2.93 1.50 5.09
C ALA A 70 -1.55 1.87 5.65
N ALA A 71 -1.12 3.13 5.52
CA ALA A 71 0.17 3.59 6.05
C ALA A 71 0.29 3.34 7.57
N LEU A 72 -0.71 3.77 8.35
CA LEU A 72 -0.71 3.56 9.80
C LEU A 72 -0.68 2.08 10.21
N ARG A 73 -1.27 1.20 9.38
CA ARG A 73 -1.27 -0.24 9.63
C ARG A 73 0.05 -0.91 9.25
N MET A 74 0.82 -0.34 8.31
CA MET A 74 2.11 -0.87 7.88
C MET A 74 3.19 -0.75 8.97
N GLY A 75 3.13 0.32 9.77
CA GLY A 75 4.12 0.69 10.78
C GLY A 75 4.77 2.03 10.42
#